data_AF-A0AAN9GGU3-F1
#
_entry.id   AF-A0AAN9GGU3-F1
#
_cell.length_a   1.000
_cell.length_b   1.000
_cell.length_c   1.000
_cell.angle_alpha   90.00
_cell.angle_beta   90.00
_cell.angle_gamma   90.00
#
_symmetry.space_group_name_H-M   'P 1'
#
loop_
_entity.id
_entity.type
_entity.pdbx_description
1 polymer ?
#
loop_
_entity_poly.entity_id
_entity_poly.type
_entity_poly.pdbx_seq_one_letter_code
_entity_poly.pdbx_strand_id
1 'polypeptide(L)'
;MVKAVCVLVGKVQGTLCFTQEEGTPTKVEGEVTGLTPGEHGFHIHEFGDATNGCVSAGSHFNPKGKTHGGPTDENRHAGDLGNITAGDDGIATVKIEDKQIPLIGPSSIIGRSLVVHEKGDDLGKGGNEESLKTGNAGGRIACGIIGITK
;
A
#
# COMPACT_ATOMS: atom_id res chain seq x y z
N MET A 1 19.56 -2.11 10.13
CA MET A 1 18.24 -2.60 9.72
C MET A 1 17.18 -1.79 10.44
N VAL A 2 16.31 -1.12 9.68
CA VAL A 2 15.13 -0.42 10.21
C VAL A 2 13.93 -1.33 10.07
N LYS A 3 13.04 -1.29 11.06
CA LYS A 3 11.78 -2.01 11.04
C LYS A 3 10.63 -1.04 11.28
N ALA A 4 9.53 -1.29 10.58
CA ALA A 4 8.27 -0.60 10.80
C ALA A 4 7.13 -1.61 10.86
N VAL A 5 6.00 -1.17 11.39
CA VAL A 5 4.77 -1.94 11.43
C VAL A 5 3.60 -1.03 11.05
N CYS A 6 2.63 -1.60 10.35
CA CYS A 6 1.33 -1.00 10.12
C CYS A 6 0.25 -1.95 10.62
N VAL A 7 -0.61 -1.47 11.51
CA VAL A 7 -1.83 -2.16 11.91
C VAL A 7 -2.98 -1.54 11.12
N LEU A 8 -3.57 -2.31 10.22
CA LEU A 8 -4.70 -1.91 9.40
C LEU A 8 -5.99 -2.03 10.22
N VAL A 9 -6.76 -0.94 10.26
CA VAL A 9 -8.06 -0.89 10.94
C VAL A 9 -9.10 -0.33 9.98
N GLY A 10 -10.29 -0.93 9.98
CA GLY A 10 -11.41 -0.54 9.12
C GLY A 10 -12.45 -1.65 9.04
N LYS A 11 -13.00 -1.87 7.83
CA LYS A 11 -13.88 -3.01 7.52
C LYS A 11 -13.12 -4.34 7.56
N VAL A 12 -11.81 -4.31 7.33
CA VAL A 12 -10.89 -5.45 7.39
C VAL A 12 -9.75 -5.14 8.36
N GLN A 13 -9.01 -6.17 8.78
CA GLN A 13 -7.92 -6.04 9.75
C GLN A 13 -6.67 -6.72 9.23
N GLY A 14 -5.51 -6.18 9.59
CA GLY A 14 -4.23 -6.79 9.22
C GLY A 14 -3.07 -6.19 9.97
N THR A 15 -1.96 -6.92 10.00
CA THR A 15 -0.69 -6.42 10.53
C THR A 15 0.40 -6.69 9.52
N LEU A 16 1.08 -5.63 9.09
CA LEU A 16 2.14 -5.69 8.11
C LEU A 16 3.44 -5.17 8.72
N CYS A 17 4.47 -5.99 8.63
CA CYS A 17 5.82 -5.67 9.05
C CYS A 17 6.64 -5.23 7.83
N PHE A 18 7.37 -4.14 7.99
CA PHE A 18 8.30 -3.61 7.00
C PHE A 18 9.72 -3.76 7.54
N THR A 19 10.65 -4.22 6.71
CA THR A 19 12.06 -4.32 7.07
C THR A 19 12.94 -3.81 5.95
N GLN A 20 14.00 -3.10 6.30
CA GLN A 20 14.96 -2.59 5.33
C GLN A 20 16.37 -2.53 5.92
N GLU A 21 17.35 -3.07 5.21
CA GLU A 21 18.76 -2.73 5.41
C GLU A 21 19.13 -1.53 4.53
N GLU A 22 20.06 -0.70 4.98
CA GLU A 22 20.44 0.49 4.22
C GLU A 22 20.93 0.12 2.81
N GLY A 23 20.42 0.81 1.79
CA GLY A 23 20.74 0.52 0.39
C GLY A 23 20.03 -0.69 -0.23
N THR A 24 19.17 -1.38 0.53
CA THR A 24 18.40 -2.54 0.05
C THR A 24 16.92 -2.22 -0.18
N PRO A 25 16.19 -3.04 -0.97
CA PRO A 25 14.74 -2.94 -1.07
C PRO A 25 14.05 -3.16 0.28
N THR A 26 12.89 -2.55 0.47
CA THR A 26 12.05 -2.79 1.65
C THR A 26 11.23 -4.05 1.44
N LYS A 27 11.22 -4.95 2.43
CA LYS A 27 10.35 -6.12 2.48
C LYS A 27 9.11 -5.81 3.29
N VAL A 28 7.94 -6.26 2.81
CA VAL A 28 6.64 -6.13 3.47
C VAL A 28 6.04 -7.51 3.63
N GLU A 29 5.77 -7.91 4.88
CA GLU A 29 5.26 -9.24 5.21
C GLU A 29 4.15 -9.16 6.25
N GLY A 30 3.14 -10.02 6.14
CA GLY A 30 2.07 -10.12 7.12
C GLY A 30 0.78 -10.64 6.50
N GLU A 31 -0.35 -10.36 7.14
CA GLU A 31 -1.65 -10.85 6.72
C GLU A 31 -2.73 -9.79 6.84
N VAL A 32 -3.69 -9.86 5.92
CA VAL A 32 -4.95 -9.10 5.96
C VAL A 32 -6.11 -10.10 5.93
N THR A 33 -7.08 -9.90 6.81
CA THR A 33 -8.18 -10.83 7.06
C THR A 33 -9.54 -10.11 6.96
N GLY A 34 -10.57 -10.88 6.60
CA GLY A 34 -11.93 -10.36 6.40
C GLY A 34 -12.16 -9.75 5.02
N LEU A 35 -11.27 -10.03 4.06
CA LEU A 35 -11.40 -9.61 2.67
C LEU A 35 -12.46 -10.45 1.95
N THR A 36 -12.99 -9.89 0.86
CA THR A 36 -13.69 -10.71 -0.14
C THR A 36 -12.67 -11.53 -0.93
N PRO A 37 -13.01 -12.72 -1.43
CA PRO A 37 -12.08 -13.47 -2.28
C PRO A 37 -11.71 -12.69 -3.55
N GLY A 38 -10.43 -12.75 -3.94
CA GLY A 38 -9.90 -12.07 -5.13
C GLY A 38 -8.87 -10.99 -4.83
N GLU A 39 -8.62 -10.15 -5.83
CA GLU A 39 -7.60 -9.10 -5.76
C GLU A 39 -8.10 -7.82 -5.08
N HIS A 40 -7.20 -7.21 -4.30
CA HIS A 40 -7.42 -5.95 -3.61
C HIS A 40 -6.21 -5.02 -3.80
N GLY A 41 -6.45 -3.81 -4.30
CA GLY A 41 -5.42 -2.79 -4.45
C GLY A 41 -4.78 -2.44 -3.11
N PHE A 42 -3.46 -2.30 -3.12
CA PHE A 42 -2.64 -2.20 -1.92
C PHE A 42 -1.59 -1.11 -2.10
N HIS A 43 -1.77 0.00 -1.38
CA HIS A 43 -1.00 1.21 -1.67
C HIS A 43 -0.50 1.91 -0.42
N ILE A 44 0.65 2.56 -0.54
CA ILE A 44 1.08 3.58 0.44
C ILE A 44 0.54 4.92 -0.02
N HIS A 45 -0.23 5.55 0.85
CA HIS A 45 -0.80 6.88 0.68
C HIS A 45 0.06 7.95 1.35
N GLU A 46 -0.06 9.17 0.86
CA GLU A 46 0.86 10.26 1.16
C GLU A 46 0.91 10.63 2.65
N PHE A 47 -0.24 10.71 3.31
CA PHE A 47 -0.34 11.23 4.68
C PHE A 47 -0.61 10.12 5.69
N GLY A 48 0.07 10.18 6.83
CA GLY A 48 -0.31 9.45 8.06
C GLY A 48 -1.42 10.16 8.82
N ASP A 49 -2.49 10.54 8.14
CA ASP A 49 -3.62 11.25 8.73
C ASP A 49 -4.86 10.35 8.69
N ALA A 50 -5.44 10.10 9.87
CA ALA A 50 -6.63 9.29 10.06
C ALA A 50 -7.81 10.10 10.68
N THR A 51 -7.73 11.43 10.69
CA THR A 51 -8.74 12.33 11.28
C THR A 51 -10.14 12.17 10.69
N ASN A 52 -10.24 11.77 9.41
CA ASN A 52 -11.49 11.42 8.74
C ASN A 52 -11.42 10.00 8.17
N GLY A 53 -10.91 9.07 8.97
CA GLY A 53 -10.63 7.69 8.55
C GLY A 53 -9.64 7.66 7.39
N CYS A 54 -9.75 6.64 6.54
CA CYS A 54 -8.78 6.41 5.46
C CYS A 54 -8.79 7.46 4.36
N VAL A 55 -9.80 8.34 4.30
CA VAL A 55 -9.86 9.42 3.31
C VAL A 55 -8.76 10.46 3.56
N SER A 56 -8.48 10.77 4.82
CA SER A 56 -7.45 11.74 5.20
C SER A 56 -6.03 11.33 4.80
N ALA A 57 -5.80 10.05 4.48
CA ALA A 57 -4.50 9.58 3.99
C ALA A 57 -4.06 10.22 2.65
N GLY A 58 -4.97 10.90 1.94
CA GLY A 58 -4.65 11.61 0.69
C GLY A 58 -4.52 10.67 -0.51
N SER A 59 -3.76 11.09 -1.53
CA SER A 59 -3.50 10.29 -2.73
C SER A 59 -2.39 9.24 -2.50
N HIS A 60 -2.08 8.43 -3.51
CA HIS A 60 -0.91 7.54 -3.46
C HIS A 60 0.36 8.36 -3.25
N PHE A 61 1.32 7.80 -2.51
CA PHE A 61 2.59 8.46 -2.27
C PHE A 61 3.39 8.57 -3.58
N ASN A 62 3.54 9.80 -4.08
CA ASN A 62 4.10 10.07 -5.41
C ASN A 62 5.17 11.20 -5.38
N PRO A 63 6.34 10.97 -4.77
CA PRO A 63 7.38 11.99 -4.65
C PRO A 63 8.01 12.40 -5.99
N LYS A 64 7.77 11.63 -7.07
CA LYS A 64 8.36 11.86 -8.40
C LYS A 64 7.37 12.43 -9.41
N GLY A 65 6.11 12.66 -9.02
CA GLY A 65 5.08 13.19 -9.93
C GLY A 65 4.78 12.29 -11.13
N LYS A 66 4.86 10.97 -10.97
CA LYS A 66 4.55 9.98 -12.02
C LYS A 66 3.05 9.73 -12.09
N THR A 67 2.59 9.01 -13.12
CA THR A 67 1.23 8.44 -13.12
C THR A 67 1.23 7.10 -12.39
N HIS A 68 0.03 6.61 -12.05
CA HIS A 68 -0.20 5.28 -11.47
C HIS A 68 0.29 4.18 -12.41
N GLY A 69 0.75 3.06 -11.83
CA GLY A 69 1.18 1.87 -12.57
C GLY A 69 1.38 0.66 -11.66
N GLY A 70 1.75 -0.47 -12.25
CA GLY A 70 2.07 -1.68 -11.48
C GLY A 70 3.43 -1.63 -10.81
N PRO A 71 3.70 -2.49 -9.81
CA PRO A 71 4.94 -2.46 -9.05
C PRO A 71 6.19 -2.78 -9.89
N THR A 72 6.05 -3.43 -11.04
CA THR A 72 7.18 -3.69 -11.94
C THR A 72 7.40 -2.60 -12.99
N ASP A 73 6.47 -1.65 -13.10
CA ASP A 73 6.53 -0.63 -14.14
C ASP A 73 7.53 0.47 -13.77
N GLU A 74 8.24 1.01 -14.76
CA GLU A 74 9.15 2.14 -14.53
C GLU A 74 8.36 3.41 -14.18
N ASN A 75 7.21 3.59 -14.85
CA ASN A 75 6.30 4.70 -14.61
C ASN A 75 5.17 4.27 -13.68
N ARG A 76 5.37 4.52 -12.38
CA ARG A 76 4.42 4.29 -11.29
C ARG A 76 4.65 5.30 -10.17
N HIS A 77 3.69 5.46 -9.27
CA HIS A 77 3.95 6.11 -7.99
C HIS A 77 4.89 5.28 -7.13
N ALA A 78 5.50 5.91 -6.12
CA ALA A 78 6.33 5.18 -5.18
C ALA A 78 5.49 4.21 -4.34
N GLY A 79 4.29 4.64 -3.95
CA GLY A 79 3.36 3.86 -3.12
C GLY A 79 2.55 2.78 -3.84
N ASP A 80 2.70 2.60 -5.15
CA ASP A 80 1.97 1.57 -5.89
C ASP A 80 2.61 0.19 -5.66
N LEU A 81 1.99 -0.65 -4.82
CA LEU A 81 2.45 -2.02 -4.53
C LEU A 81 1.63 -3.09 -5.28
N GLY A 82 0.63 -2.68 -6.07
CA GLY A 82 -0.23 -3.55 -6.86
C GLY A 82 -1.34 -4.18 -6.02
N ASN A 83 -1.56 -5.48 -6.23
CA ASN A 83 -2.64 -6.23 -5.57
C ASN A 83 -2.10 -7.19 -4.51
N ILE A 84 -2.88 -7.35 -3.44
CA ILE A 84 -2.86 -8.54 -2.59
C ILE A 84 -4.05 -9.43 -2.97
N THR A 85 -3.92 -10.74 -2.81
CA THR A 85 -4.97 -11.70 -3.19
C THR A 85 -5.48 -12.44 -1.97
N ALA A 86 -6.78 -12.38 -1.72
CA ALA A 86 -7.45 -13.13 -0.68
C ALA A 86 -8.03 -14.44 -1.24
N GLY A 87 -7.88 -15.52 -0.48
CA GLY A 87 -8.55 -16.80 -0.76
C GLY A 87 -10.04 -16.79 -0.38
N ASP A 88 -10.69 -17.95 -0.52
CA ASP A 88 -12.10 -18.14 -0.12
C ASP A 88 -12.33 -17.99 1.39
N ASP A 89 -11.26 -18.09 2.19
CA ASP A 89 -11.24 -17.83 3.63
C ASP A 89 -11.18 -16.32 3.97
N GLY A 90 -11.05 -15.45 2.96
CA GLY A 90 -10.95 -14.01 3.13
C GLY A 90 -9.59 -13.55 3.70
N ILE A 91 -8.56 -14.39 3.58
CA ILE A 91 -7.21 -14.11 4.07
C ILE A 91 -6.27 -13.88 2.89
N ALA A 92 -5.53 -12.77 2.94
CA ALA A 92 -4.42 -12.48 2.04
C ALA A 92 -3.10 -12.49 2.82
N THR A 93 -2.24 -13.47 2.55
CA THR A 93 -0.85 -13.47 3.02
C THR A 93 -0.01 -12.58 2.11
N VAL A 94 0.62 -11.57 2.69
CA VAL A 94 1.40 -10.56 1.97
C VAL A 94 2.89 -10.88 2.09
N LYS A 95 3.58 -10.89 0.94
CA LYS A 95 5.03 -10.99 0.85
C LYS A 95 5.54 -10.21 -0.36
N ILE A 96 5.95 -8.98 -0.14
CA ILE A 96 6.36 -8.02 -1.17
C ILE A 96 7.79 -7.56 -0.90
N GLU A 97 8.55 -7.34 -1.96
CA GLU A 97 9.85 -6.66 -1.90
C GLU A 97 9.86 -5.51 -2.93
N ASP A 98 10.13 -4.29 -2.46
CA ASP A 98 9.97 -3.09 -3.29
C ASP A 98 11.07 -2.05 -3.07
N LYS A 99 11.49 -1.41 -4.16
CA LYS A 99 12.64 -0.50 -4.22
C LYS A 99 12.28 0.98 -4.04
N GLN A 100 11.00 1.35 -4.08
CA GLN A 100 10.55 2.76 -4.06
C GLN A 100 9.96 3.19 -2.71
N ILE A 101 9.90 2.29 -1.74
CA ILE A 101 9.27 2.54 -0.43
C ILE A 101 10.29 2.43 0.73
N PRO A 102 11.37 3.23 0.73
CA PRO A 102 12.40 3.14 1.76
C PRO A 102 11.84 3.48 3.14
N LEU A 103 12.43 2.91 4.19
CA LEU A 103 12.19 3.28 5.59
C LEU A 103 13.13 4.40 6.06
N ILE A 104 14.15 4.74 5.26
CA ILE A 104 15.21 5.70 5.59
C ILE A 104 15.27 6.80 4.53
N GLY A 105 15.64 8.01 4.94
CA GLY A 105 15.90 9.13 4.04
C GLY A 105 14.67 9.98 3.69
N PRO A 106 14.81 10.96 2.78
CA PRO A 106 13.80 11.99 2.55
C PRO A 106 12.49 11.46 1.94
N SER A 107 12.56 10.34 1.21
CA SER A 107 11.39 9.68 0.63
C SER A 107 10.87 8.54 1.51
N SER A 108 11.20 8.54 2.80
CA SER A 108 10.77 7.49 3.72
C SER A 108 9.23 7.37 3.77
N ILE A 109 8.76 6.14 3.92
CA ILE A 109 7.33 5.82 4.13
C ILE A 109 6.94 5.83 5.61
N ILE A 110 7.89 6.00 6.54
CA ILE A 110 7.57 6.11 7.96
C ILE A 110 6.67 7.33 8.20
N GLY A 111 5.59 7.14 8.96
CA GLY A 111 4.58 8.16 9.22
C GLY A 111 3.60 8.39 8.07
N ARG A 112 3.66 7.59 7.00
CA ARG A 112 2.63 7.54 5.95
C ARG A 112 1.59 6.46 6.25
N SER A 113 0.57 6.34 5.41
CA SER A 113 -0.47 5.32 5.58
C SER A 113 -0.34 4.19 4.57
N LEU A 114 -0.51 2.95 5.01
CA LEU A 114 -0.82 1.83 4.13
C LEU A 114 -2.35 1.71 4.02
N VAL A 115 -2.86 1.44 2.82
CA VAL A 115 -4.30 1.34 2.53
C VAL A 115 -4.58 0.07 1.73
N VAL A 116 -5.63 -0.65 2.12
CA VAL A 116 -6.23 -1.75 1.35
C VAL A 116 -7.53 -1.25 0.73
N HIS A 117 -7.73 -1.57 -0.55
CA HIS A 117 -8.87 -1.13 -1.34
C HIS A 117 -9.93 -2.22 -1.51
N GLU A 118 -11.14 -1.80 -1.87
CA GLU A 118 -12.31 -2.66 -2.08
C GLU A 118 -12.17 -3.57 -3.29
N LYS A 119 -11.52 -3.09 -4.36
CA LYS A 119 -11.39 -3.80 -5.64
C LYS A 119 -9.91 -4.02 -5.98
N GLY A 120 -9.68 -4.89 -6.96
CA GLY A 120 -8.37 -5.01 -7.59
C GLY A 120 -7.97 -3.72 -8.29
N ASP A 121 -6.70 -3.38 -8.16
CA ASP A 121 -5.99 -2.35 -8.92
C ASP A 121 -5.73 -2.87 -10.34
N ASP A 122 -6.13 -2.09 -11.34
CA ASP A 122 -5.91 -2.38 -12.77
C ASP A 122 -4.50 -2.05 -13.28
N LEU A 123 -3.62 -1.57 -12.40
CA LEU A 123 -2.21 -1.28 -12.62
C LEU A 123 -1.96 -0.22 -13.70
N GLY A 124 -2.91 0.71 -13.90
CA GLY A 124 -2.82 1.72 -14.95
C GLY A 124 -3.21 1.21 -16.33
N LYS A 125 -3.80 0.01 -16.43
CA LYS A 125 -4.08 -0.70 -17.69
C LYS A 125 -5.58 -0.82 -17.98
N GLY A 126 -6.42 -0.12 -17.22
CA GLY A 126 -7.88 -0.10 -17.39
C GLY A 126 -8.39 0.80 -18.52
N GLY A 127 -7.51 1.58 -19.17
CA GLY A 127 -7.86 2.35 -20.38
C GLY A 127 -8.68 3.62 -20.14
N ASN A 128 -8.74 4.13 -18.91
CA ASN A 128 -9.41 5.39 -18.57
C ASN A 128 -8.49 6.30 -17.73
N GLU A 129 -8.86 7.57 -17.54
CA GLU A 129 -8.03 8.53 -16.80
C GLU A 129 -7.82 8.14 -15.33
N GLU A 130 -8.82 7.50 -14.71
CA GLU A 130 -8.78 7.12 -13.31
C GLU A 130 -7.83 5.94 -13.06
N SER A 131 -7.67 5.07 -14.05
CA SER A 131 -6.67 4.00 -14.08
C SER A 131 -5.26 4.55 -13.87
N LEU A 132 -4.94 5.68 -14.53
CA LEU A 132 -3.65 6.35 -14.42
C LEU A 132 -3.48 7.17 -13.12
N LYS A 133 -4.49 7.20 -12.23
CA LYS A 133 -4.46 7.94 -10.95
C LYS A 133 -4.55 7.02 -9.74
N THR A 134 -5.46 6.06 -9.76
CA THR A 134 -5.82 5.23 -8.60
C THR A 134 -5.94 3.75 -8.94
N GLY A 135 -5.72 3.38 -10.21
CA GLY A 135 -5.88 1.99 -10.63
C GLY A 135 -7.32 1.48 -10.60
N ASN A 136 -8.31 2.38 -10.49
CA ASN A 136 -9.72 2.01 -10.31
C ASN A 136 -10.01 1.08 -9.11
N ALA A 137 -9.13 1.05 -8.10
CA ALA A 137 -9.22 0.14 -6.96
C ALA A 137 -10.42 0.42 -6.02
N GLY A 138 -11.15 1.52 -6.21
CA GLY A 138 -12.38 1.81 -5.48
C GLY A 138 -12.16 2.28 -4.04
N GLY A 139 -13.12 1.96 -3.16
CA GLY A 139 -13.15 2.46 -1.79
C GLY A 139 -11.97 1.98 -0.93
N ARG A 140 -11.62 2.75 0.11
CA ARG A 140 -10.57 2.40 1.08
C ARG A 140 -11.20 1.62 2.23
N ILE A 141 -10.92 0.32 2.32
CA ILE A 141 -11.61 -0.57 3.27
C ILE A 141 -10.87 -0.74 4.60
N ALA A 142 -9.56 -0.53 4.62
CA ALA A 142 -8.79 -0.38 5.85
C ALA A 142 -7.52 0.45 5.59
N CYS A 143 -7.01 1.07 6.64
CA CYS A 143 -5.76 1.80 6.59
C CYS A 143 -5.07 1.78 7.95
N GLY A 144 -3.78 2.11 7.95
CA GLY A 144 -3.00 2.26 9.17
C GLY A 144 -1.73 3.07 8.92
N ILE A 145 -1.27 3.76 9.94
CA ILE A 145 -0.04 4.56 9.88
C ILE A 145 1.15 3.62 10.06
N ILE A 146 2.16 3.78 9.22
CA ILE A 146 3.41 3.01 9.24
C ILE A 146 4.30 3.60 10.34
N GLY A 147 4.40 2.91 11.47
CA GLY A 147 5.16 3.33 12.65
C GLY A 147 6.43 2.52 12.85
N ILE A 148 7.45 3.11 13.50
CA ILE A 148 8.69 2.40 13.85
C ILE A 148 8.39 1.29 14.88
N THR A 149 9.05 0.14 14.76
CA THR A 149 8.93 -0.98 15.71
C THR A 149 10.28 -1.58 16.10
N LYS A 150 10.29 -2.46 17.12
CA LYS A 150 11.48 -3.15 17.67
C LYS A 150 11.97 -4.30 16.76
#